data_AF-A0A8J6DV98-F1
#
_entry.id   AF-A0A8J6DV98-F1
#
_cell.length_a   1.000
_cell.length_b   1.000
_cell.length_c   1.000
_cell.angle_alpha   90.00
_cell.angle_beta   90.00
_cell.angle_gamma   90.00
#
_symmetry.space_group_name_H-M   'P 1'
#
loop_
_entity.id
_entity.type
_entity.pdbx_description
1 polymer ?
#
loop_
_entity_poly.entity_id
_entity_poly.type
_entity_poly.pdbx_seq_one_letter_code
_entity_poly.pdbx_strand_id
1 'polypeptide(L)'
;MKYVTDIGVLQRHVSRHNHRNEDEENALSVDCTRISFEYDLRLVLYQHWSLHDSLCNTCYTAARFKLWSVHGQKRLQEFFADMGLPLKQVKQKFQSMDISLKENLREMIEESANKFGMKDMRVQTFSIHFGFKHKFLASDVVFATMSLMESPEKDDSGTDNFIQALDSLSRSNLDKLYRGLELAKKQLRATQQTIASCLCTNLVISQGPFLYCSLMEGAPDVMLFSKPASLSLLSRHLLKSFVCSTKNRRCKLLPLVMAAPLSVEQGTVTMVGIPPEIDSSDRKNFFGRAFEKAAEGTNSRTMHNHFDLSGKCL
;
A
#
# COMPACT_ATOMS: atom_id res chain seq x y z
N MET A 1 7.37 14.56 -8.14
CA MET A 1 6.85 15.82 -8.73
C MET A 1 5.55 15.66 -9.50
N LYS A 2 5.41 14.69 -10.43
CA LYS A 2 4.16 14.48 -11.21
C LYS A 2 2.88 14.43 -10.34
N TYR A 3 2.88 13.61 -9.28
CA TYR A 3 1.73 13.47 -8.38
C TYR A 3 1.21 14.80 -7.80
N VAL A 4 2.10 15.64 -7.26
CA VAL A 4 1.73 16.93 -6.67
C VAL A 4 1.18 17.89 -7.74
N THR A 5 1.72 17.82 -8.95
CA THR A 5 1.24 18.63 -10.08
C THR A 5 -0.18 18.22 -10.48
N ASP A 6 -0.42 16.90 -10.60
CA ASP A 6 -1.72 16.34 -10.97
C ASP A 6 -2.78 16.62 -9.88
N ILE A 7 -2.41 16.57 -8.59
CA ILE A 7 -3.28 17.00 -7.48
C ILE A 7 -3.74 18.45 -7.66
N GLY A 8 -2.82 19.36 -7.99
CA GLY A 8 -3.17 20.76 -8.21
C GLY A 8 -4.16 20.96 -9.36
N VAL A 9 -4.09 20.12 -10.40
CA VAL A 9 -5.09 20.12 -11.49
C VAL A 9 -6.44 19.63 -10.97
N LEU A 10 -6.48 18.50 -10.27
CA LEU A 10 -7.71 17.93 -9.71
C LEU A 10 -8.37 18.85 -8.69
N GLN A 11 -7.59 19.57 -7.88
CA GLN A 11 -8.09 20.53 -6.91
C GLN A 11 -8.90 21.64 -7.58
N ARG A 12 -8.46 22.14 -8.75
CA ARG A 12 -9.24 23.11 -9.53
C ARG A 12 -10.59 22.54 -9.97
N HIS A 13 -10.64 21.26 -10.37
CA HIS A 13 -11.90 20.60 -10.73
C HIS A 13 -12.82 20.40 -9.52
N VAL A 14 -12.27 20.05 -8.35
CA VAL A 14 -13.04 19.89 -7.10
C VAL A 14 -13.65 21.23 -6.68
N SER A 15 -12.87 22.32 -6.66
CA SER A 15 -13.40 23.66 -6.36
C SER A 15 -14.50 24.08 -7.33
N ARG A 16 -14.33 23.81 -8.63
CA ARG A 16 -15.35 24.07 -9.65
C ARG A 16 -16.64 23.26 -9.42
N HIS A 17 -16.53 22.00 -9.01
CA HIS A 17 -17.70 21.17 -8.68
C HIS A 17 -18.42 21.65 -7.43
N ASN A 18 -17.68 22.02 -6.38
CA ASN A 18 -18.27 22.54 -5.15
C ASN A 18 -19.03 23.85 -5.40
N HIS A 19 -18.48 24.76 -6.22
CA HIS A 19 -19.19 25.99 -6.60
C HIS A 19 -20.46 25.69 -7.41
N ARG A 20 -20.41 24.73 -8.34
CA ARG A 20 -21.59 24.31 -9.12
C ARG A 20 -22.68 23.64 -8.26
N ASN A 21 -22.31 23.05 -7.13
CA ASN A 21 -23.27 22.44 -6.20
C ASN A 21 -23.97 23.48 -5.30
N GLU A 22 -23.46 24.70 -5.23
CA GLU A 22 -24.08 25.84 -4.52
C GLU A 22 -24.99 26.66 -5.45
N ASP A 23 -24.90 26.44 -6.76
CA ASP A 23 -25.69 27.14 -7.78
C ASP A 23 -27.11 26.54 -7.87
N GLU A 24 -28.12 27.33 -7.52
CA GLU A 24 -29.54 26.91 -7.49
C GLU A 24 -30.10 26.58 -8.89
N GLU A 25 -29.49 27.12 -9.96
CA GLU A 25 -29.90 26.82 -11.33
C GLU A 25 -29.24 25.56 -11.91
N ASN A 26 -28.30 24.94 -11.19
CA ASN A 26 -27.59 23.77 -11.68
C ASN A 26 -28.45 22.49 -11.54
N ALA A 27 -28.88 21.93 -12.67
CA ALA A 27 -29.60 20.66 -12.72
C ALA A 27 -28.69 19.41 -12.75
N LEU A 28 -27.36 19.57 -12.83
CA LEU A 28 -26.43 18.49 -13.18
C LEU A 28 -25.65 17.99 -11.94
N SER A 29 -25.83 16.71 -11.59
CA SER A 29 -25.18 16.05 -10.44
C SER A 29 -25.49 16.70 -9.08
N VAL A 30 -26.75 17.10 -8.87
CA VAL A 30 -27.23 17.60 -7.57
C VAL A 30 -27.34 16.42 -6.61
N ASP A 31 -26.30 16.21 -5.80
CA ASP A 31 -26.29 15.20 -4.76
C ASP A 31 -25.56 15.69 -3.50
N CYS A 32 -25.70 14.94 -2.41
CA CYS A 32 -25.03 15.24 -1.15
C CYS A 32 -23.55 14.81 -1.10
N THR A 33 -22.99 14.33 -2.22
CA THR A 33 -21.61 13.85 -2.23
C THR A 33 -20.64 15.02 -2.28
N ARG A 34 -19.72 15.05 -1.31
CA ARG A 34 -18.73 16.11 -1.22
C ARG A 34 -17.34 15.52 -1.30
N ILE A 35 -16.58 15.99 -2.29
CA ILE A 35 -15.16 15.71 -2.42
C ILE A 35 -14.41 16.90 -1.81
N SER A 36 -13.52 16.62 -0.87
CA SER A 36 -12.64 17.62 -0.24
C SER A 36 -11.18 17.32 -0.55
N PHE A 37 -10.42 18.37 -0.82
CA PHE A 37 -8.97 18.28 -0.74
C PHE A 37 -8.55 18.19 0.73
N GLU A 38 -7.63 17.28 1.04
CA GLU A 38 -7.17 17.01 2.40
C GLU A 38 -5.64 16.95 2.42
N TYR A 39 -5.03 17.66 3.36
CA TYR A 39 -3.64 17.42 3.74
C TYR A 39 -3.63 16.45 4.92
N ASP A 40 -3.68 15.16 4.64
CA ASP A 40 -3.98 14.09 5.60
C ASP A 40 -2.72 13.29 5.99
N LEU A 41 -2.86 12.36 6.91
CA LEU A 41 -1.81 11.48 7.39
C LEU A 41 -1.47 10.41 6.35
N ARG A 42 -0.18 10.09 6.26
CA ARG A 42 0.36 8.99 5.47
C ARG A 42 0.19 7.66 6.21
N LEU A 43 -1.05 7.33 6.56
CA LEU A 43 -1.40 6.12 7.31
C LEU A 43 -2.49 5.36 6.57
N VAL A 44 -2.28 4.07 6.33
CA VAL A 44 -3.23 3.26 5.54
C VAL A 44 -4.43 2.85 6.39
N LEU A 45 -5.64 3.08 5.87
CA LEU A 45 -6.91 2.68 6.48
C LEU A 45 -7.11 3.17 7.92
N TYR A 46 -6.41 4.23 8.37
CA TYR A 46 -6.42 4.62 9.77
C TYR A 46 -7.83 5.00 10.27
N GLN A 47 -8.70 5.46 9.37
CA GLN A 47 -10.11 5.76 9.67
C GLN A 47 -10.99 4.51 9.86
N HIS A 48 -10.50 3.33 9.51
CA HIS A 48 -11.28 2.07 9.44
C HIS A 48 -10.82 0.99 10.43
N TRP A 49 -9.75 1.21 11.20
CA TRP A 49 -9.27 0.30 12.25
C TRP A 49 -8.59 1.09 13.39
N SER A 50 -7.75 0.44 14.19
CA SER A 50 -7.03 1.11 15.27
C SER A 50 -5.86 1.93 14.73
N LEU A 51 -5.49 3.00 15.45
CA LEU A 51 -4.31 3.79 15.12
C LEU A 51 -3.03 2.94 15.20
N HIS A 52 -2.97 2.06 16.20
CA HIS A 52 -1.91 1.06 16.33
C HIS A 52 -1.76 0.21 15.07
N ASP A 53 -2.85 -0.40 14.61
CA ASP A 53 -2.81 -1.26 13.42
C ASP A 53 -2.40 -0.48 12.18
N SER A 54 -2.89 0.75 12.03
CA SER A 54 -2.51 1.58 10.89
C SER A 54 -1.01 1.89 10.86
N LEU A 55 -0.43 2.27 11.99
CA LEU A 55 1.02 2.53 12.10
C LEU A 55 1.86 1.27 11.90
N CYS A 56 1.37 0.12 12.38
CA CYS A 56 2.05 -1.15 12.20
C CYS A 56 2.04 -1.64 10.74
N ASN A 57 0.97 -1.33 10.00
CA ASN A 57 0.77 -1.85 8.66
C ASN A 57 1.14 -0.87 7.54
N THR A 58 1.32 0.41 7.84
CA THR A 58 1.77 1.39 6.86
C THR A 58 3.25 1.20 6.55
N CYS A 59 3.59 0.94 5.29
CA CYS A 59 4.97 0.69 4.85
C CYS A 59 5.97 1.76 5.31
N TYR A 60 5.58 3.04 5.28
CA TYR A 60 6.46 4.15 5.67
C TYR A 60 6.89 4.08 7.15
N THR A 61 5.93 3.95 8.07
CA THR A 61 6.20 3.86 9.50
C THR A 61 6.79 2.50 9.87
N ALA A 62 6.27 1.41 9.30
CA ALA A 62 6.78 0.07 9.54
C ALA A 62 8.28 -0.07 9.20
N ALA A 63 8.71 0.50 8.07
CA ALA A 63 10.11 0.51 7.65
C ALA A 63 10.99 1.40 8.56
N ARG A 64 10.54 2.62 8.90
CA ARG A 64 11.33 3.56 9.71
C ARG A 64 11.45 3.14 11.17
N PHE A 65 10.41 2.53 11.75
CA PHE A 65 10.45 1.97 13.09
C PHE A 65 11.09 0.59 13.14
N LYS A 66 11.22 -0.12 12.01
CA LYS A 66 11.73 -1.50 11.94
C LYS A 66 10.90 -2.46 12.77
N LEU A 67 9.59 -2.46 12.53
CA LEU A 67 8.60 -3.16 13.37
C LEU A 67 8.71 -4.69 13.36
N TRP A 68 9.51 -5.25 12.47
CA TRP A 68 9.92 -6.66 12.50
C TRP A 68 10.84 -7.01 13.68
N SER A 69 11.34 -6.00 14.41
CA SER A 69 12.20 -6.20 15.59
C SER A 69 11.51 -5.77 16.88
N VAL A 70 11.82 -6.45 17.99
CA VAL A 70 11.32 -6.09 19.34
C VAL A 70 11.75 -4.67 19.72
N HIS A 71 12.97 -4.27 19.33
CA HIS A 71 13.46 -2.90 19.56
C HIS A 71 12.61 -1.87 18.80
N GLY A 72 12.23 -2.16 17.54
CA GLY A 72 11.35 -1.30 16.76
C GLY A 72 9.94 -1.16 17.37
N GLN A 73 9.40 -2.26 17.90
CA GLN A 73 8.12 -2.23 18.61
C GLN A 73 8.18 -1.37 19.88
N LYS A 74 9.28 -1.45 20.66
CA LYS A 74 9.50 -0.55 21.82
C LYS A 74 9.56 0.91 21.38
N ARG A 75 10.27 1.22 20.30
CA ARG A 75 10.37 2.57 19.74
C ARG A 75 9.01 3.12 19.28
N LEU A 76 8.11 2.26 18.80
CA LEU A 76 6.73 2.63 18.49
C LEU A 76 5.91 2.93 19.77
N GLN A 77 6.14 2.21 20.86
CA GLN A 77 5.50 2.53 22.14
C GLN A 77 6.01 3.86 22.71
N GLU A 78 7.31 4.14 22.59
CA GLU A 78 7.89 5.45 22.92
C GLU A 78 7.27 6.57 22.07
N PHE A 79 6.99 6.32 20.79
CA PHE A 79 6.29 7.25 19.91
C PHE A 79 4.87 7.56 20.41
N PHE A 80 4.10 6.54 20.83
CA PHE A 80 2.79 6.77 21.45
C PHE A 80 2.87 7.53 22.78
N ALA A 81 3.94 7.29 23.55
CA ALA A 81 4.16 7.99 24.81
C ALA A 81 4.50 9.48 24.58
N ASP A 82 5.31 9.81 23.57
CA ASP A 82 5.61 11.21 23.20
C ASP A 82 4.36 11.96 22.72
N MET A 83 3.45 11.28 22.01
CA MET A 83 2.16 11.86 21.61
C MET A 83 1.21 12.10 22.78
N GLY A 84 1.45 11.50 23.95
CA GLY A 84 0.55 11.60 25.11
C GLY A 84 -0.81 10.92 24.92
N LEU A 85 -0.94 9.98 23.97
CA LEU A 85 -2.22 9.30 23.72
C LEU A 85 -2.45 8.16 24.71
N PRO A 86 -3.64 8.05 25.34
CA PRO A 86 -3.97 6.91 26.17
C PRO A 86 -3.93 5.59 25.38
N LEU A 87 -3.33 4.54 25.95
CA LEU A 87 -3.22 3.22 25.29
C LEU A 87 -4.57 2.65 24.83
N LYS A 88 -5.65 2.93 25.57
CA LYS A 88 -7.02 2.54 25.18
C LYS A 88 -7.44 3.22 23.88
N GLN A 89 -7.15 4.51 23.72
CA GLN A 89 -7.48 5.29 22.52
C GLN A 89 -6.67 4.81 21.30
N VAL A 90 -5.41 4.45 21.50
CA VAL A 90 -4.53 3.95 20.42
C VAL A 90 -4.96 2.57 19.91
N LYS A 91 -5.46 1.69 20.79
CA LYS A 91 -5.86 0.32 20.45
C LYS A 91 -7.31 0.17 20.00
N GLN A 92 -8.19 1.11 20.36
CA GLN A 92 -9.57 1.07 19.89
C GLN A 92 -9.70 1.52 18.43
N LYS A 93 -10.85 1.24 17.80
CA LYS A 93 -11.14 1.71 16.45
C LYS A 93 -11.15 3.23 16.41
N PHE A 94 -10.55 3.82 15.37
CA PHE A 94 -10.53 5.27 15.18
C PHE A 94 -11.92 5.89 15.24
N GLN A 95 -12.94 5.23 14.68
CA GLN A 95 -14.33 5.73 14.73
C GLN A 95 -14.85 5.93 16.16
N SER A 96 -14.37 5.15 17.13
CA SER A 96 -14.73 5.23 18.55
C SER A 96 -13.82 6.15 19.37
N MET A 97 -12.79 6.74 18.75
CA MET A 97 -11.88 7.69 19.42
C MET A 97 -12.59 9.01 19.74
N ASP A 98 -12.17 9.63 20.85
CA ASP A 98 -12.72 10.89 21.34
C ASP A 98 -12.58 11.99 20.27
N ILE A 99 -13.60 12.84 20.15
CA ILE A 99 -13.69 13.85 19.09
C ILE A 99 -12.53 14.86 19.18
N SER A 100 -12.23 15.33 20.39
CA SER A 100 -11.10 16.25 20.65
C SER A 100 -9.75 15.65 20.22
N LEU A 101 -9.56 14.36 20.44
CA LEU A 101 -8.34 13.67 20.02
C LEU A 101 -8.27 13.55 18.50
N LYS A 102 -9.40 13.28 17.82
CA LYS A 102 -9.44 13.18 16.34
C LYS A 102 -9.10 14.50 15.66
N GLU A 103 -9.60 15.62 16.20
CA GLU A 103 -9.34 16.96 15.65
C GLU A 103 -7.86 17.31 15.71
N ASN A 104 -7.20 17.03 16.85
CA ASN A 104 -5.79 17.32 17.05
C ASN A 104 -4.84 16.23 16.54
N LEU A 105 -5.35 15.06 16.15
CA LEU A 105 -4.53 13.88 15.83
C LEU A 105 -3.51 14.15 14.73
N ARG A 106 -3.91 14.95 13.73
CA ARG A 106 -3.07 15.27 12.57
C ARG A 106 -1.82 16.05 12.99
N GLU A 107 -1.99 17.05 13.85
CA GLU A 107 -0.90 17.87 14.38
C GLU A 107 -0.04 17.09 15.37
N MET A 108 -0.66 16.37 16.31
CA MET A 108 0.06 15.54 17.30
C MET A 108 0.97 14.51 16.62
N ILE A 109 0.47 13.80 15.60
CA ILE A 109 1.28 12.82 14.87
C ILE A 109 2.41 13.50 14.10
N GLU A 110 2.17 14.67 13.51
CA GLU A 110 3.19 15.41 12.75
C GLU A 110 4.32 15.94 13.64
N GLU A 111 3.99 16.52 14.79
CA GLU A 111 4.97 16.99 15.78
C GLU A 111 5.85 15.86 16.29
N SER A 112 5.23 14.77 16.77
CA SER A 112 5.98 13.58 17.20
C SER A 112 6.74 12.95 16.04
N ALA A 113 6.18 12.91 14.83
CA ALA A 113 6.88 12.38 13.65
C ALA A 113 8.16 13.17 13.36
N ASN A 114 8.10 14.50 13.43
CA ASN A 114 9.26 15.37 13.23
C ASN A 114 10.38 15.11 14.26
N LYS A 115 10.03 14.95 15.55
CA LYS A 115 11.00 14.58 16.61
C LYS A 115 11.70 13.24 16.32
N PHE A 116 10.97 12.28 15.75
CA PHE A 116 11.48 10.95 15.41
C PHE A 116 12.13 10.90 14.00
N GLY A 117 12.35 12.05 13.35
CA GLY A 117 13.00 12.15 12.03
C GLY A 117 12.11 11.75 10.85
N MET A 118 10.79 11.74 11.03
CA MET A 118 9.78 11.42 10.02
C MET A 118 9.16 12.67 9.40
N LYS A 119 9.81 13.21 8.36
CA LYS A 119 9.39 14.46 7.70
C LYS A 119 8.16 14.33 6.80
N ASP A 120 7.97 13.17 6.17
CA ASP A 120 6.91 12.95 5.16
C ASP A 120 5.69 12.22 5.75
N MET A 121 5.21 12.71 6.90
CA MET A 121 4.05 12.12 7.59
C MET A 121 2.72 12.61 7.03
N ARG A 122 2.68 13.80 6.43
CA ARG A 122 1.49 14.35 5.78
C ARG A 122 1.56 14.15 4.28
N VAL A 123 0.41 13.90 3.65
CA VAL A 123 0.24 13.73 2.22
C VAL A 123 -0.95 14.55 1.73
N GLN A 124 -0.77 15.14 0.55
CA GLN A 124 -1.88 15.78 -0.17
C GLN A 124 -2.73 14.68 -0.79
N THR A 125 -4.03 14.67 -0.51
CA THR A 125 -4.97 13.65 -1.00
C THR A 125 -6.37 14.25 -1.10
N PHE A 126 -7.35 13.42 -1.44
CA PHE A 126 -8.76 13.76 -1.44
C PHE A 126 -9.54 12.81 -0.54
N SER A 127 -10.63 13.30 0.02
CA SER A 127 -11.63 12.48 0.69
C SER A 127 -12.99 12.66 0.05
N ILE A 128 -13.81 11.61 0.15
CA ILE A 128 -15.21 11.66 -0.22
C ILE A 128 -16.08 11.43 1.02
N HIS A 129 -17.15 12.20 1.12
CA HIS A 129 -18.15 12.07 2.17
C HIS A 129 -19.51 11.76 1.56
N PHE A 130 -20.09 10.62 1.95
CA PHE A 130 -21.44 10.18 1.51
C PHE A 130 -22.54 10.55 2.52
N GLY A 131 -22.17 11.03 3.71
CA GLY A 131 -23.07 11.30 4.82
C GLY A 131 -22.78 10.42 6.05
N PHE A 132 -23.15 10.91 7.23
CA PHE A 132 -22.91 10.24 8.53
C PHE A 132 -21.45 9.85 8.76
N LYS A 133 -21.17 8.55 8.91
CA LYS A 133 -19.83 8.00 9.19
C LYS A 133 -19.10 7.54 7.92
N HIS A 134 -19.72 7.67 6.75
CA HIS A 134 -19.18 7.21 5.48
C HIS A 134 -18.26 8.28 4.88
N LYS A 135 -17.08 8.43 5.50
CA LYS A 135 -15.94 9.18 4.97
C LYS A 135 -14.88 8.18 4.53
N PHE A 136 -14.33 8.37 3.33
CA PHE A 136 -13.26 7.54 2.79
C PHE A 136 -12.17 8.43 2.19
N LEU A 137 -10.91 8.10 2.43
CA LEU A 137 -9.81 8.70 1.69
C LEU A 137 -9.65 8.01 0.33
N ALA A 138 -9.10 8.72 -0.64
CA ALA A 138 -8.80 8.15 -1.96
C ALA A 138 -7.95 6.86 -1.85
N SER A 139 -6.99 6.83 -0.92
CA SER A 139 -6.17 5.63 -0.67
C SER A 139 -6.98 4.46 -0.13
N ASP A 140 -8.00 4.71 0.69
CA ASP A 140 -8.80 3.65 1.31
C ASP A 140 -9.61 2.90 0.24
N VAL A 141 -10.18 3.65 -0.70
CA VAL A 141 -10.89 3.10 -1.86
C VAL A 141 -9.93 2.31 -2.74
N VAL A 142 -8.72 2.83 -3.02
CA VAL A 142 -7.71 2.11 -3.82
C VAL A 142 -7.35 0.77 -3.18
N PHE A 143 -7.07 0.74 -1.88
CA PHE A 143 -6.74 -0.51 -1.19
C PHE A 143 -7.92 -1.49 -1.20
N ALA A 144 -9.15 -1.01 -0.96
CA ALA A 144 -10.34 -1.86 -0.98
C ALA A 144 -10.60 -2.48 -2.36
N THR A 145 -10.61 -1.66 -3.41
CA THR A 145 -10.85 -2.11 -4.79
C THR A 145 -9.75 -3.06 -5.27
N MET A 146 -8.48 -2.76 -4.96
CA MET A 146 -7.36 -3.63 -5.30
C MET A 146 -7.47 -4.98 -4.58
N SER A 147 -7.87 -5.01 -3.31
CA SER A 147 -8.02 -6.25 -2.57
C SER A 147 -9.20 -7.11 -3.04
N LEU A 148 -10.28 -6.51 -3.56
CA LEU A 148 -11.36 -7.25 -4.23
C LEU A 148 -10.86 -7.89 -5.53
N MET A 149 -10.17 -7.13 -6.37
CA MET A 149 -9.67 -7.60 -7.67
C MET A 149 -8.60 -8.71 -7.52
N GLU A 150 -7.72 -8.56 -6.53
CA GLU A 150 -6.61 -9.48 -6.28
C GLU A 150 -6.98 -10.65 -5.36
N SER A 151 -8.24 -10.76 -4.93
CA SER A 151 -8.68 -11.85 -4.04
C SER A 151 -8.31 -13.22 -4.59
N PRO A 152 -7.71 -14.12 -3.78
CA PRO A 152 -7.43 -15.50 -4.16
C PRO A 152 -8.55 -16.47 -3.77
N GLU A 153 -9.71 -15.96 -3.35
CA GLU A 153 -10.86 -16.80 -2.99
C GLU A 153 -11.26 -17.69 -4.18
N LYS A 154 -11.39 -19.00 -3.93
CA LYS A 154 -11.57 -20.02 -4.98
C LYS A 154 -12.93 -20.00 -5.65
N ASP A 155 -13.89 -19.32 -5.04
CA ASP A 155 -15.30 -19.33 -5.46
C ASP A 155 -15.56 -18.37 -6.63
N ASP A 156 -14.68 -17.39 -6.86
CA ASP A 156 -14.85 -16.34 -7.86
C ASP A 156 -13.83 -16.49 -8.98
N SER A 157 -14.28 -16.47 -10.24
CA SER A 157 -13.36 -16.38 -11.37
C SER A 157 -12.59 -15.04 -11.33
N GLY A 158 -11.45 -14.96 -12.02
CA GLY A 158 -10.70 -13.70 -12.12
C GLY A 158 -11.55 -12.54 -12.65
N THR A 159 -12.52 -12.85 -13.53
CA THR A 159 -13.48 -11.88 -14.07
C THR A 159 -14.50 -11.44 -13.03
N ASP A 160 -15.01 -12.35 -12.21
CA ASP A 160 -15.98 -12.01 -11.16
C ASP A 160 -15.36 -11.06 -10.13
N ASN A 161 -14.11 -11.30 -9.74
CA ASN A 161 -13.34 -10.41 -8.88
C ASN A 161 -13.18 -9.01 -9.49
N PHE A 162 -12.96 -8.91 -10.80
CA PHE A 162 -12.89 -7.64 -11.51
C PHE A 162 -14.23 -6.90 -11.51
N ILE A 163 -15.34 -7.59 -11.76
CA ILE A 163 -16.69 -7.00 -11.72
C ILE A 163 -17.06 -6.57 -10.30
N GLN A 164 -16.76 -7.38 -9.28
CA GLN A 164 -16.98 -7.01 -7.87
C GLN A 164 -16.18 -5.75 -7.49
N ALA A 165 -14.93 -5.64 -7.94
CA ALA A 165 -14.10 -4.46 -7.74
C ALA A 165 -14.69 -3.23 -8.46
N LEU A 166 -15.16 -3.38 -9.70
CA LEU A 166 -15.82 -2.31 -10.45
C LEU A 166 -17.11 -1.84 -9.77
N ASP A 167 -17.94 -2.78 -9.32
CA ASP A 167 -19.20 -2.52 -8.61
C ASP A 167 -18.97 -1.76 -7.30
N SER A 168 -17.84 -2.00 -6.62
CA SER A 168 -17.48 -1.33 -5.35
C SER A 168 -17.24 0.17 -5.49
N LEU A 169 -16.96 0.65 -6.71
CA LEU A 169 -16.79 2.07 -7.02
C LEU A 169 -18.14 2.80 -7.15
N SER A 170 -19.23 2.04 -7.28
CA SER A 170 -20.58 2.60 -7.36
C SER A 170 -21.07 2.97 -5.97
N ARG A 171 -21.64 4.17 -5.84
CA ARG A 171 -22.16 4.72 -4.57
C ARG A 171 -23.30 3.90 -3.97
N SER A 172 -24.00 3.12 -4.78
CA SER A 172 -25.08 2.24 -4.34
C SER A 172 -24.59 1.03 -3.55
N ASN A 173 -23.33 0.62 -3.70
CA ASN A 173 -22.80 -0.65 -3.20
C ASN A 173 -21.64 -0.45 -2.22
N LEU A 174 -21.87 0.32 -1.15
CA LEU A 174 -20.87 0.53 -0.10
C LEU A 174 -20.53 -0.74 0.68
N ASP A 175 -21.42 -1.73 0.70
CA ASP A 175 -21.22 -3.06 1.28
C ASP A 175 -20.01 -3.77 0.65
N LYS A 176 -19.90 -3.75 -0.69
CA LYS A 176 -18.76 -4.30 -1.42
C LYS A 176 -17.47 -3.56 -1.07
N LEU A 177 -17.53 -2.22 -0.99
CA LEU A 177 -16.39 -1.41 -0.57
C LEU A 177 -15.92 -1.76 0.85
N TYR A 178 -16.85 -1.93 1.80
CA TYR A 178 -16.53 -2.36 3.16
C TYR A 178 -15.95 -3.78 3.22
N ARG A 179 -16.46 -4.73 2.42
CA ARG A 179 -15.84 -6.06 2.26
C ARG A 179 -14.40 -5.92 1.76
N GLY A 180 -14.17 -5.09 0.74
CA GLY A 180 -12.85 -4.78 0.21
C GLY A 180 -11.91 -4.19 1.27
N LEU A 181 -12.40 -3.33 2.16
CA LEU A 181 -11.61 -2.78 3.26
C LEU A 181 -11.17 -3.87 4.26
N GLU A 182 -12.01 -4.84 4.58
CA GLU A 182 -11.62 -5.96 5.44
C GLU A 182 -10.57 -6.87 4.78
N LEU A 183 -10.72 -7.15 3.47
CA LEU A 183 -9.70 -7.87 2.69
C LEU A 183 -8.39 -7.10 2.63
N ALA A 184 -8.44 -5.77 2.48
CA ALA A 184 -7.26 -4.91 2.49
C ALA A 184 -6.51 -4.96 3.84
N LYS A 185 -7.23 -4.98 4.96
CA LYS A 185 -6.62 -5.15 6.29
C LYS A 185 -5.90 -6.50 6.40
N LYS A 186 -6.50 -7.58 5.88
CA LYS A 186 -5.87 -8.91 5.84
C LYS A 186 -4.60 -8.87 4.98
N GLN A 187 -4.68 -8.30 3.78
CA GLN A 187 -3.54 -8.16 2.85
C GLN A 187 -2.37 -7.39 3.48
N LEU A 188 -2.67 -6.27 4.14
CA LEU A 188 -1.66 -5.42 4.77
C LEU A 188 -0.97 -6.13 5.96
N ARG A 189 -1.72 -6.88 6.78
CA ARG A 189 -1.15 -7.70 7.86
C ARG A 189 -0.26 -8.82 7.32
N ALA A 190 -0.74 -9.56 6.32
CA ALA A 190 0.05 -10.59 5.66
C ALA A 190 1.34 -10.01 5.07
N THR A 191 1.25 -8.83 4.42
CA THR A 191 2.42 -8.13 3.85
C THR A 191 3.47 -7.86 4.91
N GLN A 192 3.10 -7.33 6.08
CA GLN A 192 4.05 -7.07 7.16
C GLN A 192 4.66 -8.35 7.75
N GLN A 193 3.85 -9.40 7.90
CA GLN A 193 4.33 -10.69 8.39
C GLN A 193 5.32 -11.33 7.41
N THR A 194 5.04 -11.31 6.12
CA THR A 194 5.95 -11.80 5.07
C THR A 194 7.24 -10.99 5.05
N ILE A 195 7.16 -9.65 5.13
CA ILE A 195 8.36 -8.79 5.19
C ILE A 195 9.19 -9.11 6.44
N ALA A 196 8.56 -9.22 7.60
CA ALA A 196 9.25 -9.56 8.84
C ALA A 196 9.94 -10.94 8.72
N SER A 197 9.25 -11.93 8.18
CA SER A 197 9.82 -13.25 7.91
C SER A 197 11.05 -13.15 7.01
N CYS A 198 10.93 -12.53 5.83
CA CYS A 198 12.04 -12.38 4.88
C CYS A 198 13.25 -11.64 5.45
N LEU A 199 13.03 -10.61 6.27
CA LEU A 199 14.12 -9.83 6.88
C LEU A 199 14.77 -10.55 8.07
N CYS A 200 13.99 -11.20 8.93
CA CYS A 200 14.50 -11.88 10.11
C CYS A 200 15.22 -13.19 9.77
N THR A 201 14.80 -13.87 8.69
CA THR A 201 15.45 -15.07 8.16
C THR A 201 16.55 -14.78 7.14
N ASN A 202 16.82 -13.50 6.86
CA ASN A 202 17.85 -13.03 5.94
C ASN A 202 17.74 -13.62 4.52
N LEU A 203 16.51 -13.74 4.00
CA LEU A 203 16.24 -14.27 2.65
C LEU A 203 16.53 -13.26 1.54
N VAL A 204 16.71 -11.98 1.88
CA VAL A 204 17.05 -10.93 0.91
C VAL A 204 18.56 -10.92 0.67
N ILE A 205 18.99 -11.56 -0.42
CA ILE A 205 20.40 -11.79 -0.72
C ILE A 205 20.84 -10.92 -1.90
N SER A 206 22.03 -10.32 -1.80
CA SER A 206 22.64 -9.60 -2.91
C SER A 206 23.30 -10.57 -3.88
N GLN A 207 22.86 -10.55 -5.15
CA GLN A 207 23.43 -11.33 -6.24
C GLN A 207 24.55 -10.59 -6.99
N GLY A 208 24.96 -9.43 -6.48
CA GLY A 208 25.95 -8.55 -7.12
C GLY A 208 25.31 -7.29 -7.71
N PRO A 209 24.65 -7.37 -8.89
CA PRO A 209 24.01 -6.22 -9.53
C PRO A 209 22.57 -5.97 -9.04
N PHE A 210 21.94 -6.92 -8.35
CA PHE A 210 20.58 -6.80 -7.81
C PHE A 210 20.41 -7.61 -6.52
N LEU A 211 19.36 -7.31 -5.76
CA LEU A 211 18.89 -8.10 -4.63
C LEU A 211 17.90 -9.15 -5.15
N TYR A 212 17.90 -10.33 -4.53
CA TYR A 212 16.98 -11.42 -4.85
C TYR A 212 16.27 -11.90 -3.59
N CYS A 213 14.97 -12.18 -3.72
CA CYS A 213 14.15 -12.79 -2.68
C CYS A 213 13.09 -13.69 -3.34
N SER A 214 12.81 -14.86 -2.75
CA SER A 214 11.78 -15.77 -3.25
C SER A 214 10.86 -16.22 -2.13
N LEU A 215 9.56 -16.25 -2.41
CA LEU A 215 8.58 -16.91 -1.55
C LEU A 215 8.53 -18.39 -1.92
N MET A 216 8.51 -19.25 -0.90
CA MET A 216 8.32 -20.69 -1.07
C MET A 216 6.84 -21.04 -0.95
N GLU A 217 6.43 -22.17 -1.50
CA GLU A 217 5.04 -22.67 -1.42
C GLU A 217 4.54 -22.83 0.02
N GLY A 218 5.42 -23.24 0.95
CA GLY A 218 5.08 -23.37 2.37
C GLY A 218 5.01 -22.04 3.12
N ALA A 219 5.22 -20.89 2.47
CA ALA A 219 5.14 -19.60 3.14
C ALA A 219 3.68 -19.26 3.50
N PRO A 220 3.43 -18.73 4.71
CA PRO A 220 2.09 -18.32 5.09
C PRO A 220 1.57 -17.25 4.13
N ASP A 221 0.29 -17.36 3.76
CA ASP A 221 -0.41 -16.42 2.89
C ASP A 221 0.22 -16.22 1.49
N VAL A 222 1.05 -17.17 1.00
CA VAL A 222 1.68 -17.08 -0.33
C VAL A 222 0.67 -16.84 -1.46
N MET A 223 -0.53 -17.40 -1.33
CA MET A 223 -1.63 -17.25 -2.29
C MET A 223 -2.09 -15.80 -2.46
N LEU A 224 -1.92 -14.95 -1.43
CA LEU A 224 -2.21 -13.51 -1.52
C LEU A 224 -1.19 -12.76 -2.40
N PHE A 225 -0.05 -13.37 -2.69
CA PHE A 225 1.08 -12.77 -3.39
C PHE A 225 1.47 -13.52 -4.68
N SER A 226 0.65 -14.47 -5.14
CA SER A 226 0.90 -15.22 -6.38
C SER A 226 0.62 -14.39 -7.65
N LYS A 227 -0.27 -13.40 -7.57
CA LYS A 227 -0.61 -12.51 -8.70
C LYS A 227 0.46 -11.42 -8.90
N PRO A 228 0.74 -10.98 -10.15
CA PRO A 228 1.78 -9.99 -10.42
C PRO A 228 1.61 -8.67 -9.69
N ALA A 229 0.38 -8.15 -9.59
CA ALA A 229 0.11 -6.86 -8.95
C ALA A 229 0.42 -6.91 -7.44
N SER A 230 -0.07 -7.94 -6.74
CA SER A 230 0.19 -8.12 -5.31
C SER A 230 1.66 -8.42 -5.01
N LEU A 231 2.34 -9.23 -5.84
CA LEU A 231 3.79 -9.47 -5.71
C LEU A 231 4.63 -8.21 -5.97
N SER A 232 4.24 -7.40 -6.94
CA SER A 232 4.91 -6.13 -7.24
C SER A 232 4.76 -5.13 -6.09
N LEU A 233 3.62 -5.12 -5.41
CA LEU A 233 3.40 -4.26 -4.25
C LEU A 233 4.19 -4.76 -3.04
N LEU A 234 4.17 -6.07 -2.77
CA LEU A 234 4.96 -6.69 -1.72
C LEU A 234 6.45 -6.42 -1.90
N SER A 235 6.99 -6.62 -3.11
CA SER A 235 8.40 -6.37 -3.39
C SER A 235 8.80 -4.91 -3.13
N ARG A 236 7.96 -3.92 -3.50
CA ARG A 236 8.22 -2.51 -3.20
C ARG A 236 8.23 -2.25 -1.69
N HIS A 237 7.29 -2.83 -0.95
CA HIS A 237 7.25 -2.70 0.51
C HIS A 237 8.43 -3.40 1.19
N LEU A 238 8.83 -4.57 0.69
CA LEU A 238 10.00 -5.30 1.17
C LEU A 238 11.28 -4.51 0.92
N LEU A 239 11.48 -3.96 -0.28
CA LEU A 239 12.66 -3.17 -0.61
C LEU A 239 12.77 -1.92 0.28
N LYS A 240 11.67 -1.19 0.48
CA LYS A 240 11.63 -0.05 1.42
C LYS A 240 12.07 -0.43 2.82
N SER A 241 11.51 -1.52 3.35
CA SER A 241 11.86 -2.05 4.67
C SER A 241 13.32 -2.51 4.73
N PHE A 242 13.81 -3.19 3.69
CA PHE A 242 15.20 -3.66 3.60
C PHE A 242 16.21 -2.50 3.57
N VAL A 243 15.95 -1.44 2.81
CA VAL A 243 16.81 -0.25 2.72
C VAL A 243 16.94 0.44 4.08
N CYS A 244 15.87 0.49 4.87
CA CYS A 244 15.91 0.97 6.26
C CYS A 244 16.66 0.01 7.20
N SER A 245 16.58 -1.30 6.95
CA SER A 245 17.24 -2.33 7.76
C SER A 245 18.77 -2.35 7.55
N THR A 246 19.21 -2.37 6.30
CA THR A 246 20.60 -2.66 5.92
C THR A 246 21.57 -1.52 6.27
N LYS A 247 22.76 -1.91 6.75
CA LYS A 247 23.88 -0.99 6.97
C LYS A 247 24.73 -0.82 5.72
N ASN A 248 24.63 -1.72 4.74
CA ASN A 248 25.46 -1.71 3.55
C ASN A 248 24.96 -0.63 2.56
N ARG A 249 25.79 0.40 2.33
CA ARG A 249 25.46 1.53 1.45
C ARG A 249 25.22 1.10 0.00
N ARG A 250 25.95 0.10 -0.50
CA ARG A 250 25.75 -0.42 -1.86
C ARG A 250 24.39 -1.08 -1.99
N CYS A 251 24.02 -1.94 -1.04
CA CYS A 251 22.74 -2.66 -1.09
C CYS A 251 21.52 -1.74 -1.03
N LYS A 252 21.65 -0.52 -0.51
CA LYS A 252 20.57 0.49 -0.52
C LYS A 252 20.22 0.99 -1.93
N LEU A 253 21.17 0.90 -2.86
CA LEU A 253 21.03 1.41 -4.23
C LEU A 253 20.72 0.28 -5.23
N LEU A 254 20.60 -0.96 -4.75
CA LEU A 254 20.34 -2.09 -5.62
C LEU A 254 18.84 -2.25 -5.89
N PRO A 255 18.47 -2.67 -7.11
CA PRO A 255 17.10 -3.08 -7.41
C PRO A 255 16.79 -4.44 -6.75
N LEU A 256 15.51 -4.83 -6.75
CA LEU A 256 15.06 -6.12 -6.23
C LEU A 256 14.36 -6.94 -7.31
N VAL A 257 14.73 -8.22 -7.41
CA VAL A 257 13.99 -9.26 -8.13
C VAL A 257 13.32 -10.14 -7.09
N MET A 258 12.00 -10.31 -7.23
CA MET A 258 11.20 -11.14 -6.34
C MET A 258 10.49 -12.24 -7.11
N ALA A 259 10.53 -13.47 -6.59
CA ALA A 259 9.84 -14.63 -7.17
C ALA A 259 8.77 -15.17 -6.20
N ALA A 260 7.64 -15.64 -6.73
CA ALA A 260 6.64 -16.38 -5.98
C ALA A 260 6.03 -17.51 -6.84
N PRO A 261 5.53 -18.60 -6.23
CA PRO A 261 4.89 -19.69 -6.97
C PRO A 261 3.59 -19.20 -7.64
N LEU A 262 3.44 -19.52 -8.93
CA LEU A 262 2.22 -19.25 -9.71
C LEU A 262 1.32 -20.47 -9.76
N SER A 263 1.86 -21.60 -10.23
CA SER A 263 1.17 -22.89 -10.26
C SER A 263 2.13 -24.00 -9.88
N VAL A 264 1.78 -24.70 -8.80
CA VAL A 264 2.55 -25.84 -8.28
C VAL A 264 2.49 -27.01 -9.26
N GLU A 265 1.32 -27.26 -9.84
CA GLU A 265 1.10 -28.37 -10.79
C GLU A 265 1.95 -28.23 -12.06
N GLN A 266 2.12 -26.99 -12.54
CA GLN A 266 2.92 -26.71 -13.74
C GLN A 266 4.38 -26.36 -13.42
N GLY A 267 4.73 -26.24 -12.13
CA GLY A 267 6.06 -25.82 -11.68
C GLY A 267 6.43 -24.40 -12.14
N THR A 268 5.45 -23.51 -12.28
CA THR A 268 5.67 -22.13 -12.79
C THR A 268 5.76 -21.11 -11.66
N VAL A 269 6.55 -20.07 -11.88
CA VAL A 269 6.80 -18.98 -10.92
C VAL A 269 6.55 -17.62 -11.55
N THR A 270 5.94 -16.72 -10.77
CA THR A 270 5.86 -15.30 -11.11
C THR A 270 7.12 -14.61 -10.62
N MET A 271 7.80 -13.89 -11.51
CA MET A 271 8.96 -13.06 -11.20
C MET A 271 8.66 -11.60 -11.48
N VAL A 272 9.02 -10.73 -10.54
CA VAL A 272 8.86 -9.27 -10.67
C VAL A 272 10.18 -8.58 -10.38
N GLY A 273 10.59 -7.69 -11.28
CA GLY A 273 11.75 -6.81 -11.08
C GLY A 273 11.31 -5.39 -10.76
N ILE A 274 11.79 -4.83 -9.66
CA ILE A 274 11.52 -3.44 -9.25
C ILE A 274 12.82 -2.62 -9.20
N PRO A 275 12.78 -1.33 -9.61
CA PRO A 275 13.94 -0.47 -9.57
C PRO A 275 14.38 -0.16 -8.13
N PRO A 276 15.59 0.39 -7.93
CA PRO A 276 16.04 0.82 -6.61
C PRO A 276 15.09 1.85 -5.97
N GLU A 277 14.95 1.76 -4.64
CA GLU A 277 14.15 2.72 -3.87
C GLU A 277 14.96 3.99 -3.61
N ILE A 278 14.69 5.03 -4.40
CA ILE A 278 15.30 6.36 -4.28
C ILE A 278 14.17 7.39 -4.30
N ASP A 279 14.20 8.37 -3.38
CA ASP A 279 13.14 9.38 -3.24
C ASP A 279 12.94 10.24 -4.50
N SER A 280 13.99 10.40 -5.31
CA SER A 280 14.00 11.11 -6.60
C SER A 280 13.78 10.20 -7.82
N SER A 281 13.37 8.94 -7.63
CA SER A 281 13.29 7.98 -8.72
C SER A 281 12.31 8.43 -9.82
N ASP A 282 12.83 8.50 -11.05
CA ASP A 282 12.05 8.65 -12.29
C ASP A 282 11.09 7.46 -12.56
N ARG A 283 11.05 6.47 -11.65
CA ARG A 283 10.26 5.23 -11.72
C ARG A 283 10.48 4.40 -12.98
N LYS A 284 11.53 4.68 -13.76
CA LYS A 284 11.89 3.91 -14.94
C LYS A 284 12.34 2.51 -14.51
N ASN A 285 11.74 1.51 -15.15
CA ASN A 285 12.03 0.10 -14.87
C ASN A 285 12.71 -0.54 -16.07
N PHE A 286 13.93 -1.05 -15.89
CA PHE A 286 14.71 -1.68 -16.96
C PHE A 286 14.53 -3.21 -17.02
N PHE A 287 13.84 -3.81 -16.05
CA PHE A 287 13.77 -5.28 -15.92
C PHE A 287 13.06 -5.97 -17.06
N GLY A 288 12.13 -5.31 -17.77
CA GLY A 288 11.43 -5.93 -18.89
C GLY A 288 12.38 -6.45 -19.97
N ARG A 289 13.18 -5.53 -20.54
CA ARG A 289 14.21 -5.88 -21.54
C ARG A 289 15.35 -6.71 -20.94
N ALA A 290 15.72 -6.47 -19.68
CA ALA A 290 16.81 -7.21 -19.05
C ALA A 290 16.47 -8.69 -18.90
N PHE A 291 15.25 -9.00 -18.45
CA PHE A 291 14.80 -10.38 -18.36
C PHE A 291 14.56 -11.02 -19.75
N GLU A 292 14.30 -10.24 -20.80
CA GLU A 292 14.08 -10.76 -22.16
C GLU A 292 15.39 -11.27 -22.72
N LYS A 293 16.42 -10.42 -22.69
CA LYS A 293 17.79 -10.80 -23.06
C LYS A 293 18.32 -11.96 -22.23
N ALA A 294 18.00 -12.02 -20.94
CA ALA A 294 18.41 -13.14 -20.09
C ALA A 294 17.76 -14.46 -20.56
N ALA A 295 16.45 -14.45 -20.86
CA ALA A 295 15.73 -15.63 -21.33
C ALA A 295 16.20 -16.09 -22.71
N GLU A 296 16.46 -15.16 -23.63
CA GLU A 296 17.04 -15.44 -24.95
C GLU A 296 18.44 -16.06 -24.82
N GLY A 297 19.29 -15.52 -23.93
CA GLY A 297 20.64 -16.02 -23.72
C GLY A 297 20.72 -17.42 -23.11
N THR A 298 19.69 -17.86 -22.38
CA THR A 298 19.65 -19.17 -21.71
C THR A 298 18.63 -20.14 -22.31
N ASN A 299 17.94 -19.75 -23.39
CA ASN A 299 16.81 -20.49 -23.95
C ASN A 299 15.75 -20.88 -22.90
N SER A 300 15.51 -20.01 -21.92
CA SER A 300 14.55 -20.26 -20.85
C SER A 300 13.11 -20.07 -21.35
N ARG A 301 12.22 -20.98 -20.93
CA ARG A 301 10.78 -20.83 -21.17
C ARG A 301 10.27 -19.66 -20.35
N THR A 302 9.87 -18.57 -20.99
CA THR A 302 9.28 -17.40 -20.34
C THR A 302 8.00 -16.97 -21.05
N MET A 303 7.05 -16.43 -20.29
CA MET A 303 5.84 -15.82 -20.82
C MET A 303 5.72 -14.36 -20.38
N HIS A 304 5.39 -13.48 -21.33
CA HIS A 304 5.06 -12.07 -21.07
C HIS A 304 3.54 -11.91 -21.12
N ASN A 305 2.88 -12.47 -20.10
CA ASN A 305 1.43 -12.48 -20.02
C ASN A 305 0.85 -11.29 -19.23
N HIS A 306 1.70 -10.38 -18.76
CA HIS A 306 1.29 -9.21 -18.00
C HIS A 306 1.54 -7.93 -18.81
N PHE A 307 0.65 -6.94 -18.68
CA PHE A 307 0.76 -5.67 -19.39
C PHE A 307 2.03 -4.89 -19.03
N ASP A 308 2.50 -5.02 -17.78
CA ASP A 308 3.83 -4.54 -17.38
C ASP A 308 4.91 -5.58 -17.69
N LEU A 309 5.83 -5.24 -18.60
CA LEU A 309 6.95 -6.09 -19.01
C LEU A 309 7.90 -6.47 -17.85
N SER A 310 7.85 -5.74 -16.72
CA SER A 310 8.65 -6.04 -15.54
C SER A 310 8.14 -7.22 -14.71
N GLY A 311 6.93 -7.71 -15.00
CA GLY A 311 6.40 -8.98 -14.48
C GLY A 311 6.54 -10.06 -15.53
N LYS A 312 7.17 -11.19 -15.18
CA LYS A 312 7.31 -12.35 -16.06
C LYS A 312 6.87 -13.61 -15.36
N CYS A 313 6.24 -14.50 -16.10
CA CYS A 313 6.03 -15.88 -15.66
C CYS A 313 7.15 -16.74 -16.25
N LEU A 314 7.82 -17.49 -15.39
CA LEU A 314 8.87 -18.46 -15.71
C LEU A 314 8.33 -19.87 -15.46
#